data_AF-A0A963WI78-F1
#
_entry.id   AF-A0A963WI78-F1
#
_cell.length_a   1.000
_cell.length_b   1.000
_cell.length_c   1.000
_cell.angle_alpha   90.00
_cell.angle_beta   90.00
_cell.angle_gamma   90.00
#
_symmetry.space_group_name_H-M   'P 1'
#
loop_
_entity.id
_entity.type
_entity.pdbx_description
1 polymer ?
#
loop_
_entity_poly.entity_id
_entity_poly.type
_entity_poly.pdbx_seq_one_letter_code
_entity_poly.pdbx_strand_id
1 'polypeptide(L)' 'PRCQLVALIKPQFEVGRGEVGKGGVVRDPALHQRVCTEVRDWLEGADWEVQGIVESPIKGPEGNIEFLIAARRG' A
#
# COMPACT_ATOMS: atom_id res chain seq x y z
N PRO A 1 0.94 -23.81 -8.59
CA PRO A 1 -0.30 -23.29 -9.24
C PRO A 1 -0.12 -21.80 -9.48
N ARG A 2 -0.48 -21.27 -10.66
CA ARG A 2 -0.35 -19.84 -10.93
C ARG A 2 -1.45 -19.05 -10.23
N CYS A 3 -1.07 -18.25 -9.26
CA CYS A 3 -1.90 -17.36 -8.46
C CYS A 3 -1.63 -15.90 -8.83
N GLN A 4 -2.68 -15.09 -8.79
CA GLN A 4 -2.60 -13.64 -8.94
C GLN A 4 -3.23 -12.98 -7.71
N LEU A 5 -2.64 -11.87 -7.27
CA LEU A 5 -3.08 -11.06 -6.16
C LEU A 5 -3.18 -9.60 -6.61
N VAL A 6 -4.27 -8.94 -6.23
CA VAL A 6 -4.39 -7.49 -6.24
C VAL A 6 -4.87 -7.08 -4.86
N ALA A 7 -4.15 -6.18 -4.20
CA ALA A 7 -4.47 -5.68 -2.88
C ALA A 7 -4.45 -4.16 -2.84
N LEU A 8 -5.27 -3.59 -1.97
CA LEU A 8 -5.36 -2.15 -1.72
C LEU A 8 -4.56 -1.81 -0.46
N ILE A 9 -3.50 -1.04 -0.63
CA ILE A 9 -2.64 -0.51 0.41
C ILE A 9 -3.27 0.80 0.92
N LYS A 10 -3.50 0.86 2.23
CA LYS A 10 -4.12 2.01 2.91
C LYS A 10 -3.16 2.59 3.94
N PRO A 11 -2.29 3.55 3.56
CA PRO A 11 -1.23 4.05 4.45
C PRO A 11 -1.72 4.48 5.83
N GLN A 12 -2.93 5.02 5.95
CA GLN A 12 -3.52 5.45 7.22
C GLN A 12 -3.70 4.34 8.27
N PHE A 13 -3.67 3.07 7.87
CA PHE A 13 -3.75 1.92 8.77
C PHE A 13 -2.38 1.26 9.02
N GLU A 14 -1.38 1.56 8.18
CA GLU A 14 -0.05 0.96 8.23
C GLU A 14 0.97 1.86 8.96
N VAL A 15 0.76 3.19 8.95
CA VAL A 15 1.63 4.14 9.69
C VAL A 15 1.29 4.18 11.19
N GLY A 16 2.27 4.52 12.02
CA GLY A 16 2.09 4.63 13.46
C GLY A 16 1.15 5.77 13.86
N ARG A 17 0.54 5.68 15.05
CA ARG A 17 -0.42 6.69 15.58
C ARG A 17 0.13 8.13 15.61
N GLY A 18 1.44 8.33 15.64
CA GLY A 18 2.08 9.66 15.62
C GLY A 18 2.32 10.23 14.23
N GLU A 19 2.12 9.43 13.18
CA GLU A 19 2.44 9.79 11.78
C GLU A 19 1.17 10.15 10.98
N VAL A 20 -0.01 9.97 11.58
CA VAL A 20 -1.30 10.32 10.99
C VAL A 20 -1.63 11.78 11.28
N GLY A 21 -1.88 12.57 10.25
CA GLY A 21 -2.26 13.97 10.37
C GLY A 21 -3.65 14.18 10.97
N LYS A 22 -4.04 15.44 11.18
CA LYS A 22 -5.40 15.79 11.64
C LYS A 22 -6.45 15.17 10.70
N GLY A 23 -7.43 14.47 11.29
CA GLY A 23 -8.53 13.86 10.57
C GLY A 23 -8.22 12.51 9.92
N GLY A 24 -7.21 11.78 10.40
CA GLY A 24 -6.96 10.42 9.90
C GLY A 24 -6.21 10.35 8.57
N VAL A 25 -5.74 11.49 8.04
CA VAL A 25 -5.18 11.58 6.69
C VAL A 25 -3.66 11.57 6.69
N VAL A 26 -3.08 10.65 5.94
CA VAL A 26 -1.64 10.60 5.64
C VAL A 26 -1.39 11.40 4.37
N ARG A 27 -0.71 12.54 4.49
CA ARG A 27 -0.38 13.44 3.37
C ARG A 27 1.09 13.41 2.96
N ASP A 28 1.94 12.83 3.79
CA ASP A 28 3.38 12.80 3.55
C ASP A 28 3.71 11.74 2.48
N PRO A 29 4.25 12.14 1.31
CA PRO A 29 4.65 11.20 0.27
C PRO A 29 5.73 10.20 0.74
N ALA A 30 6.58 10.60 1.70
CA ALA A 30 7.60 9.71 2.25
C ALA A 30 6.97 8.56 3.05
N LEU A 31 5.87 8.83 3.78
CA LEU A 31 5.11 7.79 4.46
C LEU A 31 4.39 6.86 3.49
N HIS A 32 3.82 7.40 2.41
CA HIS A 32 3.22 6.59 1.35
C HIS A 32 4.23 5.63 0.73
N GLN A 33 5.41 6.14 0.37
CA GLN A 33 6.47 5.35 -0.22
C GLN A 33 6.98 4.28 0.76
N ARG A 34 7.18 4.65 2.03
CA ARG A 34 7.60 3.70 3.08
C ARG A 34 6.63 2.54 3.20
N VAL A 35 5.33 2.82 3.35
CA VAL A 35 4.30 1.77 3.46
C VAL A 35 4.25 0.90 2.19
N CYS A 36 4.33 1.51 1.00
CA CYS A 36 4.34 0.74 -0.25
C CYS A 36 5.55 -0.19 -0.36
N THR A 37 6.72 0.25 0.10
CA THR A 37 7.93 -0.57 0.18
C THR A 37 7.78 -1.69 1.20
N GLU A 38 7.27 -1.40 2.40
CA GLU A 38 7.04 -2.42 3.45
C GLU A 38 6.11 -3.55 2.95
N VAL A 39 5.01 -3.20 2.26
CA VAL A 39 4.08 -4.20 1.69
C VAL A 39 4.72 -4.98 0.54
N ARG A 40 5.53 -4.32 -0.31
CA ARG A 40 6.28 -4.99 -1.38
C ARG A 40 7.24 -6.03 -0.79
N ASP A 41 8.08 -5.61 0.15
CA ASP A 41 9.11 -6.45 0.75
C ASP A 41 8.48 -7.64 1.48
N TRP A 42 7.32 -7.44 2.12
CA TRP A 42 6.56 -8.52 2.73
C TRP A 42 6.03 -9.55 1.72
N LEU A 43 5.51 -9.11 0.58
CA LEU A 43 5.06 -10.01 -0.50
C LEU A 43 6.24 -10.77 -1.11
N GLU A 44 7.34 -10.08 -1.42
CA GLU A 44 8.55 -10.67 -2.00
C GLU A 44 9.17 -11.70 -1.05
N GLY A 45 9.19 -11.41 0.26
CA GLY A 45 9.61 -12.38 1.28
C GLY A 45 8.70 -13.60 1.44
N ALA A 46 7.50 -13.59 0.85
CA ALA A 46 6.53 -14.69 0.85
C ALA A 46 6.45 -15.41 -0.52
N ASP A 47 7.50 -15.32 -1.33
CA ASP A 47 7.64 -15.89 -2.68
C ASP A 47 6.62 -15.36 -3.70
N TRP A 48 6.15 -14.12 -3.53
CA TRP A 48 5.37 -13.42 -4.56
C TRP A 48 6.26 -12.50 -5.39
N GLU A 49 6.06 -12.49 -6.69
CA GLU A 49 6.69 -11.54 -7.60
C GLU A 49 5.77 -10.33 -7.80
N VAL A 50 6.16 -9.19 -7.23
CA VAL A 50 5.42 -7.93 -7.37
C VAL A 50 5.54 -7.42 -8.80
N GLN A 51 4.39 -7.18 -9.43
CA GLN A 51 4.30 -6.70 -10.81
C GLN A 51 4.28 -5.18 -10.89
N GLY A 52 3.84 -4.49 -9.83
CA GLY A 52 3.81 -3.04 -9.77
C GLY A 52 2.92 -2.51 -8.65
N ILE A 53 3.11 -1.23 -8.36
CA ILE A 53 2.29 -0.45 -7.43
C ILE A 53 1.85 0.82 -8.15
N VAL A 54 0.57 1.16 -8.05
CA VAL A 54 0.00 2.38 -8.64
C VAL A 54 -0.90 3.08 -7.63
N GLU A 55 -1.07 4.39 -7.76
CA GLU A 55 -2.08 5.13 -6.99
C GLU A 55 -3.48 4.65 -7.37
N SER A 56 -4.35 4.49 -6.38
CA SER A 56 -5.77 4.21 -6.59
C SER A 56 -6.43 5.39 -7.32
N PRO A 57 -7.29 5.13 -8.32
CA PRO A 57 -7.99 6.21 -9.03
C PRO A 57 -9.00 6.95 -8.14
N ILE A 58 -9.35 6.38 -6.99
CA ILE A 58 -10.23 6.97 -5.99
C ILE A 58 -9.50 7.13 -4.66
N LYS A 59 -9.81 8.21 -3.96
CA LYS A 59 -9.33 8.45 -2.59
C LYS A 59 -10.24 7.74 -1.59
N GLY A 60 -9.68 7.40 -0.44
CA GLY A 60 -10.45 6.90 0.70
C GLY A 60 -11.46 7.96 1.21
N PRO A 61 -12.44 7.57 2.06
CA PRO A 61 -13.53 8.46 2.49
C PRO A 61 -13.07 9.79 3.11
N GLU A 62 -11.95 9.77 3.83
CA GLU A 62 -11.36 10.95 4.50
C GLU A 62 -10.35 11.71 3.59
N GLY A 63 -10.22 11.30 2.33
CA GLY A 63 -9.29 11.89 1.36
C GLY A 63 -7.89 11.28 1.37
N ASN A 64 -7.72 10.10 2.01
CA ASN A 64 -6.46 9.36 1.98
C ASN A 64 -6.11 8.91 0.56
N ILE A 65 -4.85 9.08 0.20
CA ILE A 65 -4.27 8.49 -1.01
C ILE A 65 -4.02 7.01 -0.70
N GLU A 66 -4.60 6.13 -1.50
CA GLU A 66 -4.48 4.67 -1.38
C GLU A 66 -3.79 4.12 -2.63
N PHE A 67 -3.20 2.93 -2.56
CA PHE A 67 -2.42 2.35 -3.65
C PHE A 67 -2.87 0.93 -3.96
N LEU A 68 -2.78 0.51 -5.22
CA LEU A 68 -3.00 -0.85 -5.64
C LEU A 68 -1.65 -1.53 -5.89
N ILE A 69 -1.45 -2.71 -5.30
CA ILE A 69 -0.32 -3.58 -5.59
C ILE A 69 -0.80 -4.85 -6.28
N ALA A 70 -0.10 -5.23 -7.35
CA ALA A 70 -0.34 -6.49 -8.06
C ALA A 70 0.86 -7.43 -7.90
N ALA A 71 0.60 -8.71 -7.69
CA ALA A 71 1.65 -9.73 -7.56
C ALA A 71 1.22 -11.08 -8.13
N ARG A 72 2.19 -11.92 -8.49
CA ARG A 72 1.98 -13.29 -8.97
C ARG A 72 2.82 -14.29 -8.18
N ARG A 73 2.32 -15.50 -8.01
CA ARG A 73 3.06 -16.62 -7.41
C ARG A 73 2.68 -17.89 -8.14
N GLY A 74 3.64 -18.67 -8.66
CA GLY A 74 3.29 -19.85 -9.45
C GLY A 74 4.45 -20.64 -9.98
#